data_AF-A0A6A5S949-F1
#
_entry.id   AF-A0A6A5S949-F1
#
_cell.length_a   1.000
_cell.length_b   1.000
_cell.length_c   1.000
_cell.angle_alpha   90.00
_cell.angle_beta   90.00
_cell.angle_gamma   90.00
#
_symmetry.space_group_name_H-M   'P 1'
#
loop_
_entity.id
_entity.type
_entity.pdbx_description
1 polymer ?
#
loop_
_entity_poly.entity_id
_entity_poly.type
_entity_poly.pdbx_seq_one_letter_code
_entity_poly.pdbx_strand_id
1 'polypeptide(L)'
;MAPAAAAAASATGSAASNSISVPFRPPALPHNPYKTLPPRWSRNDRLEANTITQFSKIWGNSKKYTGDAYDLLDDKIKIFFSICWQVDIKEEEFHAVFPRILTGQAEMFYIQVVERDDSFASAYTAIKNHFDHDVHYQHYYTDWTTTTFAQTRTENPDKGLHEVLQILLDKLQLCQRVLGKNFEGEDALRTTVINACRGGSFQTYDLQLKRI
;
A
#
# COMPACT_ATOMS: atom_id res chain seq x y z
N MET A 1 0.12 -22.59 87.60
CA MET A 1 1.50 -22.14 87.33
C MET A 1 1.43 -21.15 86.18
N ALA A 2 1.56 -19.84 86.47
CA ALA A 2 1.82 -18.81 85.46
C ALA A 2 3.32 -18.81 85.12
N PRO A 3 3.73 -18.32 83.93
CA PRO A 3 4.03 -16.89 83.71
C PRO A 3 3.43 -16.36 82.38
N ALA A 4 3.01 -15.09 82.20
CA ALA A 4 3.77 -13.83 82.09
C ALA A 4 4.89 -13.88 81.02
N ALA A 5 5.12 -12.94 80.10
CA ALA A 5 4.53 -11.70 79.63
C ALA A 5 5.35 -11.27 78.38
N ALA A 6 4.87 -10.30 77.60
CA ALA A 6 5.63 -9.23 76.90
C ALA A 6 5.27 -9.04 75.41
N ALA A 7 4.91 -7.79 75.13
CA ALA A 7 4.51 -7.21 73.87
C ALA A 7 5.69 -6.82 72.98
N ALA A 8 5.44 -6.69 71.67
CA ALA A 8 6.05 -5.66 70.82
C ALA A 8 5.23 -5.48 69.53
N ALA A 9 4.64 -4.30 69.38
CA ALA A 9 4.13 -3.79 68.12
C ALA A 9 5.31 -3.30 67.25
N SER A 10 5.19 -3.40 65.91
CA SER A 10 5.31 -2.27 64.97
C SER A 10 5.51 -2.71 63.52
N ALA A 11 4.96 -1.86 62.63
CA ALA A 11 5.49 -1.51 61.31
C ALA A 11 5.07 -2.34 60.08
N THR A 12 4.00 -1.83 59.44
CA THR A 12 3.99 -1.37 58.03
C THR A 12 4.44 -2.30 56.92
N GLY A 13 3.49 -2.66 56.06
CA GLY A 13 3.73 -3.18 54.71
C GLY A 13 2.48 -3.04 53.84
N SER A 14 2.05 -1.81 53.59
CA SER A 14 1.03 -1.54 52.57
C SER A 14 1.64 -1.82 51.20
N ALA A 15 1.36 -3.00 50.65
CA ALA A 15 1.72 -3.33 49.28
C ALA A 15 0.78 -2.55 48.35
N ALA A 16 1.20 -1.35 47.98
CA ALA A 16 0.58 -0.57 46.91
C ALA A 16 0.69 -1.38 45.62
N SER A 17 -0.45 -1.85 45.13
CA SER A 17 -0.61 -2.41 43.79
C SER A 17 -0.25 -1.31 42.78
N ASN A 18 1.00 -1.30 42.33
CA ASN A 18 1.43 -0.47 41.21
C ASN A 18 0.75 -0.98 39.94
N SER A 19 -0.45 -0.48 39.67
CA SER A 19 -1.08 -0.55 38.36
C SER A 19 -0.26 0.32 37.42
N ILE A 20 0.70 -0.30 36.72
CA ILE A 20 1.31 0.28 35.53
C ILE A 20 0.18 0.41 34.51
N SER A 21 -0.39 1.61 34.44
CA SER A 21 -1.35 2.00 33.42
C SER A 21 -0.66 1.88 32.06
N VAL A 22 -1.02 0.84 31.32
CA VAL A 22 -0.69 0.72 29.90
C VAL A 22 -1.21 1.99 29.23
N PRO A 23 -0.39 2.75 28.47
CA PRO A 23 -0.88 3.94 27.79
C PRO A 23 -2.05 3.54 26.90
N PHE A 24 -3.14 4.32 26.97
CA PHE A 24 -4.34 4.17 26.16
C PHE A 24 -3.96 3.82 24.72
N ARG A 25 -4.06 2.54 24.35
CA ARG A 25 -3.98 2.13 22.95
C ARG A 25 -5.22 2.73 22.28
N PRO A 26 -5.07 3.60 21.27
CA PRO A 26 -6.21 4.06 20.50
C PRO A 26 -7.02 2.84 20.03
N PRO A 27 -8.36 2.87 20.06
CA PRO A 27 -9.16 1.79 19.50
C PRO A 27 -8.63 1.47 18.11
N ALA A 28 -8.24 0.21 17.88
CA ALA A 28 -7.80 -0.20 16.55
C ALA A 28 -8.94 0.15 15.60
N LEU A 29 -8.65 0.97 14.57
CA LEU A 29 -9.62 1.28 13.54
C LEU A 29 -10.23 -0.03 13.02
N PRO A 30 -11.55 -0.07 12.74
CA PRO A 30 -12.21 -1.27 12.25
C PRO A 30 -11.43 -1.84 11.05
N HIS A 31 -10.98 -3.09 11.17
CA HIS A 31 -10.28 -3.77 10.08
C HIS A 31 -11.27 -3.99 8.94
N ASN A 32 -10.99 -3.38 7.79
CA ASN A 32 -11.73 -3.65 6.58
C ASN A 32 -10.80 -4.39 5.60
N PRO A 33 -10.96 -5.71 5.43
CA PRO A 33 -10.08 -6.50 4.57
C PRO A 33 -10.15 -6.09 3.10
N TYR A 34 -11.23 -5.41 2.69
CA TYR A 34 -11.44 -4.93 1.33
C TYR A 34 -10.90 -3.52 1.07
N LYS A 35 -10.25 -2.90 2.06
CA LYS A 35 -9.66 -1.55 1.93
C LYS A 35 -8.26 -1.43 2.52
N THR A 36 -7.80 -2.44 3.26
CA THR A 36 -6.55 -2.36 4.02
C THR A 36 -5.37 -2.72 3.12
N LEU A 37 -4.49 -1.75 2.90
CA LEU A 37 -3.20 -1.92 2.23
C LEU A 37 -2.06 -1.44 3.15
N PRO A 38 -0.95 -2.19 3.29
CA PRO A 38 -0.77 -3.55 2.78
C PRO A 38 -1.76 -4.56 3.42
N PRO A 39 -2.10 -5.68 2.74
CA PRO A 39 -2.98 -6.70 3.29
C PRO A 39 -2.42 -7.30 4.59
N ARG A 40 -3.31 -7.73 5.47
CA ARG A 40 -2.93 -8.45 6.69
C ARG A 40 -2.84 -9.94 6.42
N TRP A 41 -1.99 -10.61 7.19
CA TRP A 41 -1.91 -12.07 7.13
C TRP A 41 -3.26 -12.69 7.50
N SER A 42 -3.71 -13.62 6.67
CA SER A 42 -4.86 -14.48 6.89
C SER A 42 -4.48 -15.92 6.58
N ARG A 43 -5.24 -16.86 7.13
CA ARG A 43 -5.10 -18.29 6.80
C ARG A 43 -5.67 -18.56 5.40
N ASN A 44 -5.25 -19.67 4.79
CA ASN A 44 -5.74 -20.07 3.48
C ASN A 44 -6.94 -21.02 3.61
N ASP A 45 -8.15 -20.48 3.43
CA ASP A 45 -9.39 -21.26 3.41
C ASP A 45 -9.78 -21.63 1.97
N ARG A 46 -10.35 -22.83 1.77
CA ARG A 46 -10.70 -23.32 0.44
C ARG A 46 -11.85 -22.50 -0.14
N LEU A 47 -11.65 -21.97 -1.35
CA LEU A 47 -12.69 -21.30 -2.11
C LEU A 47 -13.40 -22.27 -3.08
N GLU A 48 -14.73 -22.11 -3.21
CA GLU A 48 -15.56 -22.91 -4.12
C GLU A 48 -15.27 -22.61 -5.60
N ALA A 49 -15.27 -23.66 -6.42
CA ALA A 49 -14.91 -23.57 -7.85
C ALA A 49 -15.85 -22.65 -8.66
N ASN A 50 -17.12 -22.57 -8.27
CA ASN A 50 -18.09 -21.67 -8.89
C ASN A 50 -17.72 -20.20 -8.63
N THR A 51 -17.36 -19.85 -7.40
CA THR A 51 -16.95 -18.48 -7.02
C THR A 51 -15.67 -18.08 -7.73
N ILE A 52 -14.70 -19.00 -7.87
CA ILE A 52 -13.48 -18.78 -8.68
C ILE A 52 -13.84 -18.45 -10.14
N THR A 53 -14.82 -19.15 -10.71
CA THR A 53 -15.28 -18.93 -12.09
C THR A 53 -15.97 -17.58 -12.23
N GLN A 54 -16.80 -17.19 -11.26
CA GLN A 54 -17.47 -15.89 -11.22
C GLN A 54 -16.46 -14.74 -11.13
N PHE A 55 -15.50 -14.83 -10.20
CA PHE A 55 -14.41 -13.87 -10.08
C PHE A 55 -13.68 -13.70 -11.41
N SER A 56 -13.31 -14.81 -12.04
CA SER A 56 -12.56 -14.79 -13.32
C SER A 56 -13.33 -14.11 -14.44
N LYS A 57 -14.65 -14.29 -14.49
CA LYS A 57 -15.51 -13.63 -15.48
C LYS A 57 -15.58 -12.11 -15.26
N ILE A 58 -15.74 -11.67 -14.01
CA ILE A 58 -15.77 -10.23 -13.68
C ILE A 58 -14.40 -9.60 -13.94
N TRP A 59 -13.33 -10.27 -13.50
CA TRP A 59 -11.95 -9.82 -13.69
C TRP A 59 -11.54 -9.81 -15.17
N GLY A 60 -12.11 -10.67 -16.03
CA GLY A 60 -11.77 -10.73 -17.45
C GLY A 60 -11.93 -9.40 -18.20
N ASN A 61 -12.70 -8.45 -17.65
CA ASN A 61 -12.87 -7.10 -18.19
C ASN A 61 -11.83 -6.09 -17.67
N SER A 62 -10.96 -6.50 -16.75
CA SER A 62 -9.95 -5.67 -16.09
C SER A 62 -8.56 -5.92 -16.69
N LYS A 63 -7.74 -4.87 -16.74
CA LYS A 63 -6.31 -5.03 -17.09
C LYS A 63 -5.59 -5.72 -15.94
N LYS A 64 -5.08 -6.93 -16.18
CA LYS A 64 -4.20 -7.68 -15.28
C LYS A 64 -2.94 -6.87 -14.93
N TYR A 65 -2.32 -7.22 -13.81
CA TYR A 65 -1.05 -6.71 -13.36
C TYR A 65 0.09 -7.39 -14.11
N THR A 66 0.92 -6.62 -14.81
CA THR A 66 2.03 -7.16 -15.63
C THR A 66 3.35 -7.23 -14.87
N GLY A 67 3.54 -6.39 -13.86
CA GLY A 67 4.84 -6.13 -13.23
C GLY A 67 5.70 -5.11 -13.98
N ASP A 68 5.16 -4.45 -15.01
CA ASP A 68 5.89 -3.40 -15.73
C ASP A 68 5.93 -2.09 -14.92
N ALA A 69 6.91 -1.24 -15.26
CA ALA A 69 6.98 0.11 -14.70
C ALA A 69 5.66 0.86 -14.91
N TYR A 70 5.25 1.63 -13.91
CA TYR A 70 4.01 2.39 -13.87
C TYR A 70 2.70 1.56 -13.86
N ASP A 71 2.72 0.23 -14.00
CA ASP A 71 1.55 -0.59 -13.65
C ASP A 71 1.59 -0.83 -12.14
N LEU A 72 0.66 -0.22 -11.40
CA LEU A 72 0.73 -0.21 -9.93
C LEU A 72 -0.06 -1.37 -9.33
N LEU A 73 0.62 -2.23 -8.55
CA LEU A 73 -0.02 -3.36 -7.89
C LEU A 73 -1.19 -2.91 -6.98
N ASP A 74 -0.99 -1.84 -6.21
CA ASP A 74 -1.97 -1.32 -5.25
C ASP A 74 -3.30 -0.93 -5.91
N ASP A 75 -3.26 -0.41 -7.15
CA ASP A 75 -4.47 -0.08 -7.89
C ASP A 75 -5.23 -1.34 -8.32
N LYS A 76 -4.50 -2.39 -8.72
CA LYS A 76 -5.08 -3.69 -9.04
C LYS A 76 -5.68 -4.33 -7.81
N ILE A 77 -5.04 -4.20 -6.65
CA ILE A 77 -5.59 -4.71 -5.38
C ILE A 77 -6.88 -3.99 -4.99
N LYS A 78 -7.02 -2.69 -5.24
CA LYS A 78 -8.29 -1.98 -5.00
C LYS A 78 -9.43 -2.55 -5.85
N ILE A 79 -9.17 -2.84 -7.12
CA ILE A 79 -10.16 -3.48 -8.02
C ILE A 79 -10.44 -4.91 -7.55
N PHE A 80 -9.40 -5.66 -7.19
CA PHE A 80 -9.49 -7.02 -6.66
C PHE A 80 -10.40 -7.08 -5.43
N PHE A 81 -10.19 -6.21 -4.44
CA PHE A 81 -11.02 -6.14 -3.25
C PHE A 81 -12.47 -5.78 -3.56
N SER A 82 -12.71 -4.86 -4.49
CA SER A 82 -14.06 -4.51 -4.93
C SER A 82 -14.80 -5.72 -5.50
N ILE A 83 -14.12 -6.53 -6.31
CA ILE A 83 -14.70 -7.75 -6.90
C ILE A 83 -14.89 -8.83 -5.84
N CYS A 84 -13.90 -9.07 -4.97
CA CYS A 84 -14.01 -10.01 -3.86
C CYS A 84 -15.21 -9.69 -2.96
N TRP A 85 -15.42 -8.41 -2.65
CA TRP A 85 -16.61 -7.94 -1.93
C TRP A 85 -17.91 -8.25 -2.68
N GLN A 86 -17.94 -8.01 -3.99
CA GLN A 86 -19.13 -8.23 -4.83
C GLN A 86 -19.55 -9.70 -4.92
N VAL A 87 -18.59 -10.63 -4.92
CA VAL A 87 -18.84 -12.08 -5.02
C VAL A 87 -18.70 -12.83 -3.70
N ASP A 88 -18.69 -12.11 -2.57
CA ASP A 88 -18.64 -12.67 -1.21
C ASP A 88 -17.43 -13.59 -0.95
N ILE A 89 -16.27 -13.25 -1.51
CA ILE A 89 -15.00 -13.91 -1.20
C ILE A 89 -14.42 -13.28 0.07
N LYS A 90 -14.11 -14.11 1.07
CA LYS A 90 -13.59 -13.66 2.38
C LYS A 90 -12.07 -13.48 2.36
N GLU A 91 -11.54 -12.81 3.38
CA GLU A 91 -10.11 -12.50 3.51
C GLU A 91 -9.22 -13.75 3.49
N GLU A 92 -9.71 -14.85 4.04
CA GLU A 92 -9.03 -16.15 4.08
C GLU A 92 -8.99 -16.84 2.70
N GLU A 93 -9.86 -16.42 1.78
CA GLU A 93 -10.05 -17.02 0.46
C GLU A 93 -9.38 -16.21 -0.66
N PHE A 94 -8.88 -15.00 -0.36
CA PHE A 94 -8.23 -14.12 -1.35
C PHE A 94 -7.08 -14.80 -2.10
N HIS A 95 -6.30 -15.65 -1.42
CA HIS A 95 -5.18 -16.37 -2.01
C HIS A 95 -5.60 -17.22 -3.22
N ALA A 96 -6.83 -17.77 -3.23
CA ALA A 96 -7.31 -18.66 -4.28
C ALA A 96 -7.57 -17.95 -5.62
N VAL A 97 -7.78 -16.63 -5.60
CA VAL A 97 -8.08 -15.82 -6.79
C VAL A 97 -6.97 -14.83 -7.13
N PHE A 98 -6.04 -14.55 -6.22
CA PHE A 98 -4.93 -13.62 -6.45
C PHE A 98 -4.09 -13.93 -7.69
N PRO A 99 -3.70 -15.18 -8.02
CA PRO A 99 -2.91 -15.46 -9.21
C PRO A 99 -3.60 -15.01 -10.52
N ARG A 100 -4.94 -14.95 -10.53
CA ARG A 100 -5.72 -14.61 -11.73
C ARG A 100 -5.59 -13.16 -12.14
N ILE A 101 -5.17 -12.30 -11.22
CA ILE A 101 -4.95 -10.88 -11.52
C ILE A 101 -3.59 -10.60 -12.13
N LEU A 102 -2.69 -11.58 -12.13
CA LEU A 102 -1.32 -11.45 -12.62
C LEU A 102 -1.22 -11.90 -14.09
N THR A 103 -0.26 -11.32 -14.80
CA THR A 103 0.16 -11.73 -16.15
C THR A 103 1.62 -11.33 -16.37
N GLY A 104 2.26 -11.83 -17.43
CA GLY A 104 3.59 -11.36 -17.82
C GLY A 104 4.65 -11.64 -16.76
N GLN A 105 5.50 -10.66 -16.45
CA GLN A 105 6.61 -10.84 -15.50
C GLN A 105 6.12 -11.10 -14.08
N ALA A 106 5.02 -10.46 -13.67
CA ALA A 106 4.44 -10.69 -12.35
C ALA A 106 3.93 -12.12 -12.17
N GLU A 107 3.31 -12.70 -13.21
CA GLU A 107 2.87 -14.10 -13.19
C GLU A 107 4.06 -15.07 -13.15
N MET A 108 5.10 -14.81 -13.96
CA MET A 108 6.32 -15.62 -13.97
C MET A 108 7.01 -15.60 -12.59
N PHE A 109 7.14 -14.43 -11.98
CA PHE A 109 7.71 -14.28 -10.65
C PHE A 109 6.87 -15.00 -9.59
N TYR A 110 5.54 -14.87 -9.64
CA TYR A 110 4.64 -15.56 -8.72
C TYR A 110 4.85 -17.07 -8.76
N ILE A 111 4.88 -17.67 -9.95
CA ILE A 111 5.07 -19.12 -10.13
C ILE A 111 6.42 -19.60 -9.58
N GLN A 112 7.46 -18.76 -9.64
CA GLN A 112 8.81 -19.12 -9.22
C GLN A 112 9.05 -18.96 -7.71
N VAL A 113 8.41 -17.96 -7.08
CA VAL A 113 8.76 -17.52 -5.72
C VAL A 113 7.68 -17.81 -4.69
N VAL A 114 6.41 -17.78 -5.07
CA VAL A 114 5.30 -17.93 -4.11
C VAL A 114 4.96 -19.41 -3.95
N GLU A 115 5.01 -19.90 -2.72
CA GLU A 115 4.68 -21.29 -2.39
C GLU A 115 3.15 -21.49 -2.29
N ARG A 116 2.70 -22.74 -2.36
CA ARG A 116 1.26 -23.06 -2.40
C ARG A 116 0.52 -22.63 -1.12
N ASP A 117 1.20 -22.68 0.00
CA ASP A 117 0.70 -22.36 1.35
C ASP A 117 0.97 -20.91 1.77
N ASP A 118 1.62 -20.11 0.92
CA ASP A 118 1.77 -18.69 1.16
C ASP A 118 0.41 -18.01 1.27
N SER A 119 0.29 -17.13 2.26
CA SER A 119 -0.88 -16.28 2.42
C SER A 119 -0.97 -15.24 1.31
N PHE A 120 -2.17 -14.71 1.06
CA PHE A 120 -2.34 -13.56 0.17
C PHE A 120 -1.42 -12.38 0.53
N ALA A 121 -1.25 -12.08 1.83
CA ALA A 121 -0.38 -11.01 2.29
C ALA A 121 1.11 -11.28 2.01
N SER A 122 1.56 -12.53 2.18
CA SER A 122 2.92 -12.95 1.85
C SER A 122 3.19 -12.79 0.35
N ALA A 123 2.29 -13.33 -0.49
CA ALA A 123 2.39 -13.25 -1.93
C ALA A 123 2.36 -11.80 -2.44
N TYR A 124 1.44 -10.97 -1.94
CA TYR A 124 1.39 -9.54 -2.24
C TYR A 124 2.71 -8.85 -1.88
N THR A 125 3.25 -9.11 -0.69
CA THR A 125 4.48 -8.47 -0.22
C THR A 125 5.68 -8.90 -1.06
N ALA A 126 5.76 -10.17 -1.45
CA ALA A 126 6.82 -10.67 -2.31
C ALA A 126 6.81 -9.99 -3.69
N ILE A 127 5.64 -9.93 -4.34
CA ILE A 127 5.50 -9.23 -5.63
C ILE A 127 5.80 -7.75 -5.47
N LYS A 128 5.21 -7.08 -4.48
CA LYS A 128 5.43 -5.65 -4.24
C LYS A 128 6.91 -5.34 -4.03
N ASN A 129 7.59 -6.13 -3.21
CA ASN A 129 9.01 -5.93 -2.96
C ASN A 129 9.89 -6.29 -4.16
N HIS A 130 9.43 -7.08 -5.12
CA HIS A 130 10.22 -7.39 -6.30
C HIS A 130 10.09 -6.28 -7.36
N PHE A 131 8.87 -5.82 -7.63
CA PHE A 131 8.58 -4.87 -8.71
C PHE A 131 8.56 -3.40 -8.26
N ASP A 132 8.27 -3.12 -6.99
CA ASP A 132 8.20 -1.74 -6.46
C ASP A 132 9.44 -1.34 -5.62
N HIS A 133 10.52 -2.12 -5.59
CA HIS A 133 11.71 -1.81 -4.77
C HIS A 133 12.50 -0.56 -5.24
N ASP A 134 13.39 -0.08 -4.37
CA ASP A 134 14.08 1.23 -4.36
C ASP A 134 14.59 1.78 -5.71
N VAL A 135 14.97 0.92 -6.66
CA VAL A 135 15.39 1.36 -8.01
C VAL A 135 14.25 2.06 -8.75
N HIS A 136 13.02 1.57 -8.58
CA HIS A 136 11.83 2.20 -9.15
C HIS A 136 11.44 3.48 -8.40
N TYR A 137 11.59 3.54 -7.06
CA TYR A 137 11.26 4.75 -6.27
C TYR A 137 12.08 5.98 -6.73
N GLN A 138 13.39 5.81 -6.94
CA GLN A 138 14.25 6.90 -7.43
C GLN A 138 13.85 7.36 -8.84
N HIS A 139 13.43 6.43 -9.69
CA HIS A 139 12.96 6.76 -11.03
C HIS A 139 11.67 7.59 -10.98
N TYR A 140 10.68 7.18 -10.17
CA TYR A 140 9.44 7.95 -10.00
C TYR A 140 9.69 9.33 -9.38
N TYR A 141 10.64 9.46 -8.46
CA TYR A 141 11.04 10.74 -7.88
C TYR A 141 11.73 11.65 -8.91
N THR A 142 12.60 11.08 -9.73
CA THR A 142 13.25 11.81 -10.83
C THR A 142 12.21 12.31 -11.82
N ASP A 143 11.27 11.45 -12.23
CA ASP A 143 10.17 11.84 -13.10
C ASP A 143 9.30 12.94 -12.49
N TRP A 144 8.97 12.82 -11.20
CA TRP A 144 8.18 13.81 -10.48
C TRP A 144 8.83 15.20 -10.47
N THR A 145 10.16 15.27 -10.40
CA THR A 145 10.92 16.53 -10.26
C THR A 145 11.43 17.10 -11.57
N THR A 146 11.58 16.27 -12.61
CA THR A 146 12.21 16.67 -13.88
C THR A 146 11.28 16.66 -15.08
N THR A 147 10.12 15.97 -15.02
CA THR A 147 9.18 15.96 -16.16
C THR A 147 8.64 17.39 -16.39
N THR A 148 8.81 17.90 -17.60
CA THR A 148 8.30 19.22 -18.01
C THR A 148 7.35 19.12 -19.18
N PHE A 149 6.43 20.08 -19.31
CA PHE A 149 5.50 20.14 -20.44
C PHE A 149 6.24 20.25 -21.79
N ALA A 150 7.37 20.98 -21.83
CA ALA A 150 8.18 21.12 -23.04
C ALA A 150 8.80 19.79 -23.48
N GLN A 151 9.31 18.99 -22.53
CA GLN A 151 9.81 17.66 -22.79
C GLN A 151 8.70 16.73 -23.28
N THR A 152 7.56 16.66 -22.57
CA THR A 152 6.43 15.80 -22.95
C THR A 152 5.91 16.14 -24.35
N ARG A 153 5.90 17.42 -24.73
CA ARG A 153 5.54 17.86 -26.09
C ARG A 153 6.53 17.38 -27.15
N THR A 154 7.81 17.36 -26.81
CA THR A 154 8.88 16.90 -27.73
C THR A 154 8.81 15.39 -27.93
N GLU A 155 8.45 14.65 -26.87
CA GLU A 155 8.24 13.20 -26.89
C GLU A 155 6.93 12.78 -27.58
N ASN A 156 5.97 13.70 -27.76
CA ASN A 156 4.66 13.46 -28.36
C ASN A 156 4.36 14.50 -29.47
N PRO A 157 5.14 14.53 -30.57
CA PRO A 157 5.04 15.57 -31.60
C PRO A 157 3.75 15.51 -32.41
N ASP A 158 3.06 14.36 -32.40
CA ASP A 158 1.82 14.08 -33.12
C ASP A 158 0.55 14.49 -32.35
N LYS A 159 0.67 14.88 -31.08
CA LYS A 159 -0.47 15.14 -30.18
C LYS A 159 -0.75 16.63 -29.99
N GLY A 160 -2.03 16.95 -29.74
CA GLY A 160 -2.46 18.31 -29.40
C GLY A 160 -1.98 18.74 -28.01
N LEU A 161 -1.92 20.05 -27.77
CA LEU A 161 -1.47 20.62 -26.48
C LEU A 161 -2.26 20.08 -25.28
N HIS A 162 -3.57 19.88 -25.44
CA HIS A 162 -4.44 19.33 -24.40
C HIS A 162 -4.07 17.88 -24.08
N GLU A 163 -3.84 17.05 -25.10
CA GLU A 163 -3.44 15.64 -24.92
C GLU A 163 -2.06 15.54 -24.28
N VAL A 164 -1.12 16.40 -24.68
CA VAL A 164 0.21 16.50 -24.04
C VAL A 164 0.10 16.87 -22.56
N LEU A 165 -0.79 17.82 -22.22
CA LEU A 165 -1.03 18.19 -20.83
C LEU A 165 -1.63 17.02 -20.04
N GLN A 166 -2.55 16.27 -20.64
CA GLN A 166 -3.15 15.10 -20.00
C GLN A 166 -2.10 14.02 -19.74
N ILE A 167 -1.20 13.75 -20.69
CA ILE A 167 -0.10 12.79 -20.52
C ILE A 167 0.83 13.20 -19.37
N LEU A 168 1.18 14.51 -19.31
CA LEU A 168 1.98 15.03 -18.21
C LEU A 168 1.27 14.83 -16.86
N LEU A 169 -0.01 15.17 -16.79
CA LEU A 169 -0.82 15.04 -15.58
C LEU A 169 -0.93 13.59 -15.13
N ASP A 170 -1.23 12.67 -16.06
CA ASP A 170 -1.35 11.23 -15.79
C ASP A 170 -0.03 10.68 -15.24
N LYS A 171 1.11 11.07 -15.83
CA LYS A 171 2.45 10.66 -15.37
C LYS A 171 2.71 11.16 -13.96
N LEU A 172 2.47 12.45 -13.68
CA LEU A 172 2.69 13.03 -12.35
C LEU A 172 1.78 12.42 -11.29
N GLN A 173 0.49 12.24 -11.57
CA GLN A 173 -0.44 11.56 -10.67
C GLN A 173 0.01 10.13 -10.35
N LEU A 174 0.63 9.46 -11.32
CA LEU A 174 1.13 8.12 -11.11
C LEU A 174 2.39 8.10 -10.24
N CYS A 175 3.34 9.00 -10.49
CA CYS A 175 4.48 9.22 -9.59
C CYS A 175 4.01 9.54 -8.16
N GLN A 176 3.03 10.43 -7.99
CA GLN A 176 2.48 10.81 -6.69
C GLN A 176 2.00 9.58 -5.89
N ARG A 177 1.26 8.68 -6.56
CA ARG A 177 0.71 7.48 -5.93
C ARG A 177 1.79 6.51 -5.49
N VAL A 178 2.90 6.40 -6.24
CA VAL A 178 4.03 5.55 -5.86
C VAL A 178 4.86 6.16 -4.72
N LEU A 179 5.10 7.48 -4.77
CA LEU A 179 5.87 8.20 -3.76
C LEU A 179 5.14 8.25 -2.39
N GLY A 180 3.83 8.06 -2.39
CA GLY A 180 3.04 7.82 -1.19
C GLY A 180 2.80 9.06 -0.33
N LYS A 181 2.58 8.84 0.97
CA LYS A 181 1.99 9.82 1.90
C LYS A 181 2.68 11.18 1.99
N ASN A 182 3.98 11.25 1.69
CA ASN A 182 4.73 12.52 1.72
C ASN A 182 4.39 13.44 0.54
N PHE A 183 3.82 12.88 -0.53
CA PHE A 183 3.45 13.59 -1.76
C PHE A 183 1.93 13.54 -2.00
N GLU A 184 1.18 12.87 -1.13
CA GLU A 184 -0.28 12.75 -1.22
C GLU A 184 -0.97 14.11 -1.02
N GLY A 185 -1.97 14.40 -1.85
CA GLY A 185 -2.80 15.61 -1.76
C GLY A 185 -2.78 16.47 -3.02
N GLU A 186 -3.87 17.22 -3.22
CA GLU A 186 -4.05 18.04 -4.41
C GLU A 186 -3.02 19.18 -4.52
N ASP A 187 -2.58 19.74 -3.38
CA ASP A 187 -1.65 20.87 -3.34
C ASP A 187 -0.26 20.50 -3.87
N ALA A 188 0.26 19.32 -3.51
CA ALA A 188 1.55 18.83 -3.98
C ALA A 188 1.50 18.60 -5.50
N LEU A 189 0.45 17.95 -6.00
CA LEU A 189 0.25 17.72 -7.42
C LEU A 189 0.10 19.03 -8.20
N ARG A 190 -0.75 19.95 -7.72
CA ARG A 190 -0.99 21.25 -8.34
C ARG A 190 0.29 22.06 -8.45
N THR A 191 1.08 22.11 -7.38
CA THR A 191 2.36 22.83 -7.35
C THR A 191 3.35 22.24 -8.35
N THR A 192 3.47 20.90 -8.39
CA THR A 192 4.35 20.22 -9.34
C THR A 192 3.92 20.44 -10.79
N VAL A 193 2.62 20.36 -11.10
CA VAL A 193 2.09 20.63 -12.45
C VAL A 193 2.40 22.07 -12.89
N ILE A 194 2.21 23.06 -12.00
CA ILE A 194 2.54 24.45 -12.29
C ILE A 194 4.04 24.61 -12.60
N ASN A 195 4.90 23.96 -11.82
CA ASN A 195 6.36 24.01 -12.02
C ASN A 195 6.78 23.33 -13.33
N ALA A 196 6.21 22.15 -13.63
CA ALA A 196 6.44 21.40 -14.86
C ALA A 196 6.03 22.19 -16.12
N CYS A 197 4.94 22.96 -16.04
CA CYS A 197 4.50 23.86 -17.11
C CYS A 197 5.40 25.09 -17.27
N ARG A 198 6.00 25.59 -16.18
CA ARG A 198 6.93 26.74 -16.19
C ARG A 198 8.36 26.37 -16.56
N GLY A 199 8.71 25.07 -16.57
CA GLY A 199 10.07 24.59 -16.83
C GLY A 199 11.03 24.80 -15.66
N GLY A 200 10.52 25.08 -14.46
CA GLY A 200 11.34 25.21 -13.26
C GLY A 200 11.60 23.84 -12.63
N SER A 201 12.86 23.42 -12.55
CA SER A 201 13.26 22.27 -11.73
C SER A 201 12.91 22.53 -10.27
N PHE A 202 12.34 21.54 -9.58
CA PHE A 202 11.95 21.63 -8.17
C PHE A 202 13.17 22.01 -7.30
N GLN A 203 13.32 23.28 -6.93
CA GLN A 203 14.25 23.66 -5.87
C GLN A 203 13.61 23.24 -4.55
N THR A 204 14.20 22.22 -3.92
CA THR A 204 13.85 21.74 -2.59
C THR A 204 13.97 22.87 -1.58
N TYR A 205 12.87 23.57 -1.34
CA TYR A 205 12.67 24.28 -0.10
C TYR A 205 11.51 23.58 0.61
N ASP A 206 11.84 23.04 1.79
CA ASP A 206 10.89 22.75 2.87
C ASP A 206 10.23 21.35 2.96
N LEU A 207 11.02 20.27 2.88
CA LEU A 207 10.65 18.98 3.50
C LEU A 207 11.66 18.46 4.54
N GLN A 208 12.71 19.22 4.85
CA GLN A 208 13.69 18.86 5.89
C GLN A 208 13.24 19.24 7.32
N LEU A 209 12.05 19.82 7.52
CA LEU A 209 11.61 20.29 8.85
C LEU A 209 10.60 19.40 9.60
N LYS A 210 10.35 18.15 9.16
CA LYS A 210 9.53 17.18 9.92
C LYS A 210 10.29 15.94 10.40
N ARG A 211 11.57 16.11 10.74
CA ARG A 211 12.31 15.16 11.58
C ARG A 211 12.76 15.89 12.86
N ILE A 212 11.80 16.17 13.74
CA ILE A 212 11.98 16.39 15.18
C ILE A 212 10.86 15.62 15.87
#